data_AF-A0A0J1KDL7-F1
#
_entry.id   AF-A0A0J1KDL7-F1
#
_cell.length_a   1.000
_cell.length_b   1.000
_cell.length_c   1.000
_cell.angle_alpha   90.00
_cell.angle_beta   90.00
_cell.angle_gamma   90.00
#
_symmetry.space_group_name_H-M   'P 1'
#
loop_
_entity.id
_entity.type
_entity.pdbx_description
1 polymer ?
#
loop_
_entity_poly.entity_id
_entity_poly.type
_entity_poly.pdbx_seq_one_letter_code
_entity_poly.pdbx_strand_id
1 'polypeptide(L)'
;MIIEENGYISFVLPILNQWFAAKSLSENMININHIIEKGTLDYWKYPLIILITIFKEDTIDNILREIVEKVPGFASVLIEESIKKWGIHNDITSLSTQECGEKIRMTMSSWIKSLGILADIIAPVDMNRTILPIGIMKDDEWLYISWYRGRKKLPEINILDGNKIEYDWLSYKGARPGDRSSWYWRWTFEELRGKLTKIIKNKALPICTEIIYKELMWSTSLKIVRKGSLYTKSISINEIKSRIEKEYQNISDINVNKKRVPMSLYKDYIANLEIKGINVVECPIPGEDIENPKDDWVWSAYSDEQLYIRTVKIYKEVIIGYKEIVETFFPLLKNRLRKFVLYPFTLKGDLQAPKETDGFSAGPGLNWHLEPLPSDYKDFILDIQFTKEDSDDFHLDDNIIYEIGKKIKEYRRDDCMWLSVTRTGQVLDIFEDTPITDIIYKWLEQDLKSINWVD
;
A
#
# COMPACT_ATOMS: atom_id res chain seq x y z
N MET A 1 -6.03 32.40 30.02
CA MET A 1 -6.66 31.84 31.24
C MET A 1 -6.11 30.42 31.40
N ILE A 2 -5.47 30.15 32.54
CA ILE A 2 -4.84 28.87 32.89
C ILE A 2 -5.82 28.19 33.85
N ILE A 3 -6.11 26.92 33.63
CA ILE A 3 -6.91 26.09 34.55
C ILE A 3 -5.94 25.11 35.20
N GLU A 4 -5.86 25.10 36.53
CA GLU A 4 -5.07 24.13 37.28
C GLU A 4 -6.01 23.08 37.87
N GLU A 5 -5.87 21.82 37.45
CA GLU A 5 -6.63 20.69 37.97
C GLU A 5 -5.69 19.53 38.26
N ASN A 6 -5.72 19.00 39.50
CA ASN A 6 -4.94 17.83 39.94
C ASN A 6 -3.42 17.92 39.67
N GLY A 7 -2.83 19.11 39.76
CA GLY A 7 -1.40 19.33 39.48
C GLY A 7 -1.04 19.40 38.00
N TYR A 8 -2.03 19.46 37.10
CA TYR A 8 -1.86 19.70 35.68
C TYR A 8 -2.33 21.12 35.32
N ILE A 9 -1.51 21.83 34.54
CA ILE A 9 -1.86 23.12 33.96
C ILE A 9 -2.47 22.88 32.59
N SER A 10 -3.71 23.32 32.39
CA SER A 10 -4.41 23.32 31.11
C SER A 10 -4.60 24.76 30.60
N PHE A 11 -4.23 25.00 29.34
CA PHE A 11 -4.48 26.28 28.69
C PHE A 11 -5.84 26.26 27.98
N VAL A 12 -6.62 27.35 28.14
CA VAL A 12 -7.91 27.54 27.42
C VAL A 12 -7.74 27.53 25.89
N LEU A 13 -6.55 27.87 25.38
CA LEU A 13 -6.22 27.78 23.96
C LEU A 13 -5.37 26.52 23.71
N PRO A 14 -5.89 25.50 22.99
CA PRO A 14 -5.18 24.24 22.73
C PRO A 14 -3.82 24.42 22.05
N ILE A 15 -3.66 25.47 21.24
CA ILE A 15 -2.40 25.79 20.56
C ILE A 15 -1.26 26.08 21.54
N LEU A 16 -1.55 26.65 22.72
CA LEU A 16 -0.54 26.89 23.75
C LEU A 16 -0.07 25.58 24.37
N ASN A 17 -0.98 24.65 24.67
CA ASN A 17 -0.62 23.29 25.11
C ASN A 17 0.31 22.62 24.08
N GLN A 18 -0.05 22.70 22.79
CA GLN A 18 0.74 22.09 21.71
C GLN A 18 2.12 22.74 21.54
N TRP A 19 2.20 24.06 21.65
CA TRP A 19 3.46 24.79 21.55
C TRP A 19 4.41 24.49 22.72
N PHE A 20 3.91 24.46 23.96
CA PHE A 20 4.73 24.09 25.12
C PHE A 20 5.19 22.62 25.06
N ALA A 21 4.33 21.71 24.58
CA ALA A 21 4.72 20.34 24.31
C ALA A 21 5.84 20.26 23.26
N ALA A 22 5.74 20.99 22.15
CA ALA A 22 6.80 21.07 21.14
C ALA A 22 8.10 21.61 21.73
N LYS A 23 8.02 22.67 22.54
CA LYS A 23 9.18 23.25 23.22
C LYS A 23 9.85 22.25 24.16
N SER A 24 9.07 21.49 24.93
CA SER A 24 9.60 20.47 25.85
C SER A 24 10.39 19.37 25.15
N LEU A 25 9.98 18.99 23.93
CA LEU A 25 10.75 18.09 23.06
C LEU A 25 12.04 18.76 22.57
N SER A 26 11.96 20.03 22.14
CA SER A 26 13.14 20.77 21.65
C SER A 26 14.23 20.95 22.72
N GLU A 27 13.84 21.07 23.98
CA GLU A 27 14.72 21.24 25.14
C GLU A 27 15.08 19.90 25.80
N ASN A 28 14.74 18.76 25.18
CA ASN A 28 14.98 17.40 25.69
C ASN A 28 14.41 17.12 27.09
N MET A 29 13.38 17.87 27.52
CA MET A 29 12.67 17.61 28.77
C MET A 29 11.84 16.32 28.68
N ILE A 30 11.41 15.96 27.46
CA ILE A 30 10.66 14.74 27.16
C ILE A 30 11.39 14.00 26.04
N ASN A 31 11.60 12.70 26.24
CA ASN A 31 12.24 11.83 25.26
C ASN A 31 11.20 11.26 24.28
N ILE A 32 11.44 11.39 22.97
CA ILE A 32 10.56 10.85 21.93
C ILE A 32 10.37 9.33 22.04
N ASN A 33 11.39 8.59 22.48
CA ASN A 33 11.30 7.14 22.64
C ASN A 33 10.29 6.74 23.71
N HIS A 34 10.19 7.51 24.78
CA HIS A 34 9.17 7.28 25.81
C HIS A 34 7.74 7.48 25.27
N ILE A 35 7.55 8.43 24.35
CA ILE A 35 6.24 8.67 23.70
C ILE A 35 5.87 7.50 22.79
N ILE A 36 6.85 7.02 22.00
CA ILE A 36 6.69 5.88 21.09
C ILE A 36 6.38 4.61 21.89
N GLU A 37 7.18 4.31 22.92
CA GLU A 37 7.02 3.11 23.77
C GLU A 37 5.68 3.08 24.51
N LYS A 38 5.15 4.25 24.90
CA LYS A 38 3.82 4.37 25.50
C LYS A 38 2.65 4.27 24.50
N GLY A 39 2.91 4.24 23.19
CA GLY A 39 1.85 4.22 22.18
C GLY A 39 1.03 5.50 22.10
N THR A 40 1.56 6.64 22.58
CA THR A 40 0.80 7.90 22.68
C THR A 40 1.06 8.87 21.53
N LEU A 41 1.75 8.42 20.48
CA LEU A 41 2.30 9.28 19.43
C LEU A 41 1.23 10.13 18.70
N ASP A 42 0.00 9.63 18.56
CA ASP A 42 -1.09 10.38 17.93
C ASP A 42 -1.48 11.65 18.70
N TYR A 43 -1.41 11.63 20.03
CA TYR A 43 -1.63 12.83 20.85
C TYR A 43 -0.53 13.89 20.65
N TRP A 44 0.63 13.46 20.17
CA TRP A 44 1.80 14.30 19.92
C TRP A 44 1.92 14.78 18.47
N LYS A 45 0.99 14.41 17.58
CA LYS A 45 1.02 14.80 16.16
C LYS A 45 1.20 16.31 15.96
N TYR A 46 0.30 17.13 16.51
CA TYR A 46 0.39 18.59 16.35
C TYR A 46 1.61 19.22 17.04
N PRO A 47 1.98 18.83 18.29
CA PRO A 47 3.25 19.23 18.88
C PRO A 47 4.47 18.93 17.99
N LEU A 48 4.52 17.74 17.38
CA LEU A 48 5.63 17.35 16.49
C LEU A 48 5.64 18.16 15.19
N ILE A 49 4.46 18.48 14.62
CA ILE A 49 4.37 19.38 13.46
C ILE A 49 4.94 20.76 13.82
N ILE A 50 4.51 21.35 14.94
CA ILE A 50 5.02 22.64 15.43
C ILE A 50 6.54 22.58 15.64
N LEU A 51 7.03 21.49 16.25
CA LEU A 51 8.46 21.28 16.48
C LEU A 51 9.25 21.34 15.17
N ILE A 52 8.85 20.57 14.16
CA ILE A 52 9.54 20.48 12.87
C ILE A 52 9.47 21.80 12.09
N THR A 53 8.35 22.51 12.16
CA THR A 53 8.16 23.74 11.37
C THR A 53 8.85 24.97 11.99
N ILE A 54 9.04 25.02 13.32
CA ILE A 54 9.48 26.24 14.01
C ILE A 54 10.91 26.15 14.58
N PHE A 55 11.34 24.97 15.05
CA PHE A 55 12.59 24.84 15.82
C PHE A 55 13.79 24.46 14.94
N LYS A 56 15.00 24.44 15.54
CA LYS A 56 16.28 24.22 14.84
C LYS A 56 16.49 22.76 14.41
N GLU A 57 17.23 22.58 13.32
CA GLU A 57 17.37 21.31 12.58
C GLU A 57 18.03 20.16 13.37
N ASP A 58 19.07 20.41 14.17
CA ASP A 58 19.86 19.31 14.78
C ASP A 58 19.05 18.46 15.78
N THR A 59 18.16 19.08 16.56
CA THR A 59 17.26 18.33 17.46
C THR A 59 16.16 17.61 16.67
N ILE A 60 15.72 18.19 15.55
CA ILE A 60 14.66 17.63 14.70
C ILE A 60 15.13 16.32 14.05
N ASP A 61 16.37 16.27 13.55
CA ASP A 61 16.90 15.07 12.87
C ASP A 61 16.94 13.85 13.77
N ASN A 62 17.34 14.03 15.03
CA ASN A 62 17.36 12.93 15.99
C ASN A 62 15.94 12.41 16.27
N ILE A 63 14.97 13.32 16.42
CA ILE A 63 13.56 12.96 16.68
C ILE A 63 12.94 12.28 15.46
N LEU A 64 13.11 12.84 14.26
CA LEU A 64 12.60 12.24 13.02
C LEU A 64 13.23 10.88 12.75
N ARG A 65 14.53 10.72 13.02
CA ARG A 65 15.20 9.41 12.91
C ARG A 65 14.53 8.35 13.77
N GLU A 66 14.28 8.62 15.06
CA GLU A 66 13.62 7.66 15.94
C GLU A 66 12.21 7.32 15.46
N ILE A 67 11.44 8.32 15.01
CA ILE A 67 10.06 8.11 14.51
C ILE A 67 10.08 7.32 13.20
N VAL A 68 10.95 7.65 12.24
CA VAL A 68 11.07 6.96 10.96
C VAL A 68 11.49 5.50 11.15
N GLU A 69 12.51 5.26 11.98
CA GLU A 69 13.04 3.90 12.18
C GLU A 69 12.03 2.98 12.91
N LYS A 70 11.16 3.52 13.77
CA LYS A 70 10.24 2.73 14.61
C LYS A 70 8.78 2.73 14.12
N VAL A 71 8.29 3.85 13.59
CA VAL A 71 6.87 4.06 13.23
C VAL A 71 6.76 4.78 11.87
N PRO A 72 7.25 4.17 10.77
CA PRO A 72 7.39 4.84 9.48
C PRO A 72 6.07 5.33 8.87
N GLY A 73 4.94 4.70 9.22
CA GLY A 73 3.61 5.11 8.74
C GLY A 73 3.08 6.38 9.41
N PHE A 74 3.54 6.67 10.63
CA PHE A 74 3.27 7.97 11.26
C PHE A 74 4.27 9.02 10.76
N ALA A 75 5.52 8.62 10.56
CA ALA A 75 6.57 9.50 10.04
C ALA A 75 6.19 10.12 8.69
N SER A 76 5.61 9.34 7.77
CA SER A 76 5.14 9.83 6.48
C SER A 76 4.06 10.91 6.60
N VAL A 77 3.10 10.72 7.51
CA VAL A 77 2.04 11.72 7.78
C VAL A 77 2.65 13.00 8.35
N LEU A 78 3.56 12.85 9.33
CA LEU A 78 4.25 13.96 9.94
C LEU A 78 5.06 14.78 8.92
N ILE A 79 5.84 14.11 8.07
CA ILE A 79 6.67 14.74 7.03
C ILE A 79 5.81 15.44 5.98
N GLU A 80 4.72 14.81 5.53
CA GLU A 80 3.83 15.40 4.51
C GLU A 80 3.16 16.68 5.01
N GLU A 81 2.78 16.73 6.29
CA GLU A 81 2.10 17.87 6.91
C GLU A 81 3.05 18.98 7.41
N SER A 82 4.28 18.65 7.81
CA SER A 82 5.19 19.60 8.47
C SER A 82 6.24 20.24 7.54
N ILE A 83 6.65 19.54 6.47
CA ILE A 83 7.70 19.99 5.56
C ILE A 83 7.05 20.40 4.25
N LYS A 84 7.21 21.64 3.81
CA LYS A 84 6.55 22.15 2.59
C LYS A 84 6.94 21.35 1.34
N LYS A 85 5.99 21.21 0.40
CA LYS A 85 6.25 20.72 -0.97
C LYS A 85 7.22 21.64 -1.69
N TRP A 86 7.97 21.07 -2.64
CA TRP A 86 8.84 21.82 -3.54
C TRP A 86 8.09 23.01 -4.15
N GLY A 87 8.67 24.20 -4.04
CA GLY A 87 8.11 25.44 -4.56
C GLY A 87 9.19 26.49 -4.74
N ILE A 88 8.82 27.64 -5.30
CA ILE A 88 9.71 28.80 -5.40
C ILE A 88 9.93 29.31 -3.97
N HIS A 89 10.97 28.80 -3.32
CA HIS A 89 11.49 29.34 -2.08
C HIS A 89 12.35 30.56 -2.43
N ASN A 90 12.14 31.67 -1.72
CA ASN A 90 13.00 32.85 -1.82
C ASN A 90 14.38 32.59 -1.21
N ASP A 91 14.50 31.57 -0.36
CA ASP A 91 15.74 31.17 0.31
C ASP A 91 16.24 29.85 -0.29
N ILE A 92 17.54 29.79 -0.60
CA ILE A 92 18.24 28.62 -1.16
C ILE A 92 19.03 27.94 -0.05
N THR A 93 19.11 26.61 -0.05
CA THR A 93 19.90 25.86 0.94
C THR A 93 21.36 26.35 1.03
N SER A 94 21.78 26.72 2.25
CA SER A 94 23.16 27.07 2.58
C SER A 94 24.07 25.84 2.70
N LEU A 95 23.51 24.62 2.81
CA LEU A 95 24.27 23.38 2.86
C LEU A 95 25.15 23.23 1.62
N SER A 96 26.39 22.81 1.82
CA SER A 96 27.31 22.44 0.74
C SER A 96 26.79 21.20 0.00
N THR A 97 27.28 20.99 -1.23
CA THR A 97 26.95 19.80 -2.04
C THR A 97 27.23 18.49 -1.29
N GLN A 98 28.33 18.46 -0.52
CA GLN A 98 28.72 17.33 0.31
C GLN A 98 27.72 17.10 1.45
N GLU A 99 27.39 18.14 2.22
CA GLU A 99 26.45 18.06 3.34
C GLU A 99 25.05 17.64 2.89
N CYS A 100 24.59 18.13 1.73
CA CYS A 100 23.34 17.65 1.11
C CYS A 100 23.36 16.12 0.92
N GLY A 101 24.48 15.56 0.48
CA GLY A 101 24.62 14.13 0.29
C GLY A 101 24.65 13.32 1.56
N GLU A 102 25.34 13.83 2.58
CA GLU A 102 25.37 13.22 3.90
C GLU A 102 23.97 13.16 4.51
N LYS A 103 23.22 14.27 4.45
CA LYS A 103 21.84 14.33 4.96
C LYS A 103 20.87 13.42 4.18
N ILE A 104 20.96 13.38 2.85
CA ILE A 104 20.12 12.46 2.04
C ILE A 104 20.45 11.00 2.33
N ARG A 105 21.73 10.63 2.38
CA ARG A 105 22.13 9.24 2.68
C ARG A 105 21.73 8.83 4.09
N MET A 106 21.93 9.70 5.08
CA MET A 106 21.51 9.48 6.46
C MET A 106 20.01 9.18 6.53
N THR A 107 19.19 10.04 5.93
CA THR A 107 17.72 9.87 5.98
C THR A 107 17.21 8.68 5.20
N MET A 108 17.75 8.42 4.01
CA MET A 108 17.43 7.22 3.25
C MET A 108 17.83 5.95 4.03
N SER A 109 18.96 5.96 4.73
CA SER A 109 19.37 4.85 5.60
C SER A 109 18.36 4.59 6.73
N SER A 110 17.88 5.65 7.38
CA SER A 110 16.84 5.53 8.42
C SER A 110 15.53 4.95 7.87
N TRP A 111 15.10 5.37 6.68
CA TRP A 111 13.95 4.73 6.02
C TRP A 111 14.21 3.25 5.76
N ILE A 112 15.34 2.89 5.14
CA ILE A 112 15.68 1.50 4.80
C ILE A 112 15.60 0.57 6.02
N LYS A 113 16.10 0.99 7.18
CA LYS A 113 16.03 0.20 8.42
C LYS A 113 14.59 -0.18 8.81
N SER A 114 13.62 0.69 8.52
CA SER A 114 12.20 0.48 8.85
C SER A 114 11.42 -0.32 7.79
N LEU A 115 11.97 -0.47 6.58
CA LEU A 115 11.23 -1.03 5.44
C LEU A 115 11.36 -2.55 5.30
N GLY A 116 12.36 -3.16 5.94
CA GLY A 116 12.56 -4.62 5.85
C GLY A 116 12.69 -5.09 4.40
N ILE A 117 11.89 -6.10 4.01
CA ILE A 117 11.89 -6.66 2.64
C ILE A 117 11.46 -5.62 1.60
N LEU A 118 10.63 -4.64 1.96
CA LEU A 118 10.20 -3.61 1.01
C LEU A 118 11.37 -2.75 0.51
N ALA A 119 12.42 -2.59 1.31
CA ALA A 119 13.63 -1.87 0.89
C ALA A 119 14.25 -2.48 -0.37
N ASP A 120 14.25 -3.82 -0.50
CA ASP A 120 14.80 -4.52 -1.66
C ASP A 120 14.05 -4.20 -2.96
N ILE A 121 12.82 -3.70 -2.84
CA ILE A 121 11.91 -3.45 -3.95
C ILE A 121 11.91 -1.94 -4.31
N ILE A 122 11.93 -1.05 -3.32
CA ILE A 122 11.73 0.40 -3.54
C ILE A 122 12.95 1.26 -3.19
N ALA A 123 13.88 0.80 -2.35
CA ALA A 123 15.01 1.61 -1.91
C ALA A 123 16.20 1.48 -2.88
N PRO A 124 17.12 2.47 -2.93
CA PRO A 124 18.34 2.40 -3.71
C PRO A 124 19.40 1.59 -2.95
N VAL A 125 19.18 0.27 -2.81
CA VAL A 125 20.08 -0.65 -2.11
C VAL A 125 20.63 -1.73 -3.04
N ASP A 126 21.77 -2.30 -2.66
CA ASP A 126 22.30 -3.51 -3.28
C ASP A 126 21.65 -4.79 -2.71
N MET A 127 22.11 -5.96 -3.15
CA MET A 127 21.63 -7.27 -2.68
C MET A 127 21.88 -7.51 -1.18
N ASN A 128 22.80 -6.76 -0.56
CA ASN A 128 23.12 -6.83 0.87
C ASN A 128 22.37 -5.76 1.69
N ARG A 129 21.38 -5.08 1.10
CA ARG A 129 20.66 -3.93 1.70
C ARG A 129 21.57 -2.75 2.07
N THR A 130 22.74 -2.66 1.45
CA THR A 130 23.61 -1.50 1.61
C THR A 130 23.18 -0.42 0.64
N ILE A 131 23.04 0.81 1.13
CA ILE A 131 22.64 1.95 0.31
C ILE A 131 23.67 2.24 -0.79
N LEU A 132 23.20 2.33 -2.03
CA LEU A 132 24.04 2.59 -3.20
C LEU A 132 24.74 3.94 -3.10
N PRO A 133 25.92 4.13 -3.71
CA PRO A 133 26.57 5.45 -3.79
C PRO A 133 25.64 6.52 -4.37
N ILE A 134 25.72 7.74 -3.83
CA ILE A 134 24.94 8.88 -4.30
C ILE A 134 25.82 9.83 -5.13
N GLY A 135 25.23 10.37 -6.18
CA GLY A 135 25.80 11.36 -7.07
C GLY A 135 25.02 12.65 -6.94
N ILE A 136 25.71 13.77 -6.70
CA ILE A 136 25.08 15.05 -6.39
C ILE A 136 25.71 16.15 -7.21
N MET A 137 24.86 16.93 -7.85
CA MET A 137 25.22 18.15 -8.55
C MET A 137 24.37 19.29 -7.99
N LYS A 138 25.03 20.37 -7.60
CA LYS A 138 24.38 21.59 -7.13
C LYS A 138 24.70 22.71 -8.12
N ASP A 139 23.68 23.32 -8.69
CA ASP A 139 23.78 24.64 -9.31
C ASP A 139 23.23 25.71 -8.34
N ASP A 140 23.18 26.98 -8.75
CA ASP A 140 22.81 28.08 -7.87
C ASP A 140 21.42 27.91 -7.21
N GLU A 141 20.47 27.23 -7.86
CA GLU A 141 19.10 27.07 -7.34
C GLU A 141 18.65 25.61 -7.20
N TRP A 142 19.26 24.68 -7.93
CA TRP A 142 18.84 23.30 -8.07
C TRP A 142 19.88 22.32 -7.53
N LEU A 143 19.35 21.27 -6.94
CA LEU A 143 20.07 20.08 -6.53
C LEU A 143 19.61 18.91 -7.39
N TYR A 144 20.52 18.30 -8.12
CA TYR A 144 20.26 17.08 -8.90
C TYR A 144 20.92 15.89 -8.22
N ILE A 145 20.13 14.84 -8.04
CA ILE A 145 20.53 13.66 -7.29
C ILE A 145 20.33 12.42 -8.15
N SER A 146 21.29 11.50 -8.10
CA SER A 146 21.24 10.20 -8.77
C SER A 146 21.86 9.12 -7.89
N TRP A 147 21.35 7.88 -7.97
CA TRP A 147 21.92 6.74 -7.27
C TRP A 147 22.71 5.88 -8.25
N TYR A 148 23.95 5.56 -7.91
CA TYR A 148 24.85 4.78 -8.76
C TYR A 148 24.34 3.36 -8.95
N ARG A 149 24.22 2.92 -10.21
CA ARG A 149 23.80 1.54 -10.57
C ARG A 149 24.85 0.76 -11.35
N GLY A 150 26.03 1.34 -11.51
CA GLY A 150 27.14 0.66 -12.19
C GLY A 150 27.84 -0.37 -11.30
N ARG A 151 28.87 -0.99 -11.85
CA ARG A 151 29.59 -2.09 -11.19
C ARG A 151 30.89 -1.67 -10.50
N LYS A 152 31.28 -0.40 -10.64
CA LYS A 152 32.53 0.10 -10.05
C LYS A 152 32.34 0.38 -8.56
N LYS A 153 33.39 0.14 -7.77
CA LYS A 153 33.42 0.57 -6.37
C LYS A 153 33.72 2.07 -6.34
N LEU A 154 32.76 2.86 -5.87
CA LEU A 154 32.86 4.32 -5.75
C LEU A 154 32.81 4.74 -4.26
N PRO A 155 33.32 5.95 -3.92
CA PRO A 155 32.99 6.59 -2.66
C PRO A 155 31.48 6.68 -2.44
N GLU A 156 31.06 6.79 -1.19
CA GLU A 156 29.64 6.86 -0.84
C GLU A 156 28.92 8.08 -1.41
N ILE A 157 29.64 9.20 -1.50
CA ILE A 157 29.15 10.48 -2.02
C ILE A 157 30.10 10.91 -3.14
N ASN A 158 29.52 11.25 -4.29
CA ASN A 158 30.25 11.67 -5.49
C ASN A 158 29.67 13.00 -5.95
N ILE A 159 30.51 14.02 -6.07
CA ILE A 159 30.12 15.29 -6.66
C ILE A 159 30.20 15.14 -8.18
N LEU A 160 29.07 15.28 -8.85
CA LEU A 160 28.96 15.08 -10.29
C LEU A 160 29.16 16.41 -11.03
N ASP A 161 29.81 16.32 -12.19
CA ASP A 161 29.93 17.42 -13.15
C ASP A 161 28.88 17.21 -14.25
N GLY A 162 27.94 18.16 -14.38
CA GLY A 162 26.81 18.09 -15.30
C GLY A 162 27.20 17.99 -16.78
N ASN A 163 28.46 18.23 -17.11
CA ASN A 163 28.96 18.14 -18.48
C ASN A 163 29.28 16.71 -18.94
N LYS A 164 29.19 15.71 -18.05
CA LYS A 164 29.47 14.30 -18.39
C LYS A 164 28.24 13.42 -18.19
N ILE A 165 27.68 12.94 -19.30
CA ILE A 165 26.65 11.91 -19.29
C ILE A 165 27.32 10.57 -19.01
N GLU A 166 27.25 10.11 -17.77
CA GLU A 166 27.69 8.77 -17.37
C GLU A 166 26.47 7.85 -17.23
N TYR A 167 26.40 6.81 -18.06
CA TYR A 167 25.26 5.87 -18.13
C TYR A 167 24.98 5.10 -16.83
N ASP A 168 25.94 5.01 -15.93
CA ASP A 168 25.78 4.32 -14.64
C ASP A 168 24.99 5.16 -13.60
N TRP A 169 24.85 6.48 -13.84
CA TRP A 169 24.10 7.43 -13.01
C TRP A 169 22.72 7.70 -13.61
N LEU A 170 21.84 6.70 -13.54
CA LEU A 170 20.52 6.76 -14.17
C LEU A 170 19.54 7.65 -13.40
N SER A 171 18.71 8.38 -14.13
CA SER A 171 17.53 9.12 -13.63
C SER A 171 17.84 10.20 -12.57
N TYR A 172 18.35 11.34 -13.04
CA TYR A 172 18.52 12.54 -12.22
C TYR A 172 17.18 13.07 -11.72
N LYS A 173 17.08 13.29 -10.41
CA LYS A 173 15.95 14.00 -9.79
C LYS A 173 16.42 15.38 -9.32
N GLY A 174 15.79 16.41 -9.88
CA GLY A 174 15.98 17.79 -9.45
C GLY A 174 15.13 18.13 -8.21
N ALA A 175 15.68 18.94 -7.33
CA ALA A 175 15.00 19.55 -6.18
C ALA A 175 15.49 20.99 -5.99
N ARG A 176 14.65 21.85 -5.42
CA ARG A 176 14.98 23.24 -5.05
C ARG A 176 14.78 23.42 -3.54
N PRO A 177 15.72 22.94 -2.70
CA PRO A 177 15.57 22.98 -1.25
C PRO A 177 15.80 24.38 -0.67
N GLY A 178 15.00 24.75 0.34
CA GLY A 178 15.16 26.00 1.10
C GLY A 178 16.03 25.84 2.36
N ASP A 179 16.55 26.96 2.87
CA ASP A 179 17.62 27.03 3.88
C ASP A 179 17.28 26.56 5.31
N ARG A 180 16.00 26.44 5.66
CA ARG A 180 15.55 26.12 7.03
C ARG A 180 14.66 24.89 7.08
N SER A 181 14.92 23.94 6.20
CA SER A 181 14.02 22.81 6.03
C SER A 181 14.75 21.50 6.20
N SER A 182 14.17 20.60 6.99
CA SER A 182 14.43 19.16 6.99
C SER A 182 14.04 18.49 5.65
N TRP A 183 14.22 19.18 4.52
CA TRP A 183 13.74 18.83 3.17
C TRP A 183 14.22 17.46 2.72
N TYR A 184 15.40 17.03 3.16
CA TYR A 184 15.99 15.74 2.80
C TYR A 184 15.15 14.56 3.33
N TRP A 185 14.43 14.72 4.45
CA TRP A 185 13.44 13.74 4.91
C TRP A 185 12.26 13.61 3.94
N ARG A 186 11.74 14.75 3.47
CA ARG A 186 10.65 14.78 2.48
C ARG A 186 11.12 14.23 1.14
N TRP A 187 12.30 14.63 0.68
CA TRP A 187 12.86 14.19 -0.59
C TRP A 187 13.04 12.67 -0.66
N THR A 188 13.66 12.07 0.37
CA THR A 188 13.88 10.63 0.43
C THR A 188 12.56 9.87 0.53
N PHE A 189 11.60 10.38 1.30
CA PHE A 189 10.26 9.83 1.38
C PHE A 189 9.53 9.86 0.02
N GLU A 190 9.54 10.98 -0.69
CA GLU A 190 8.91 11.10 -2.02
C GLU A 190 9.58 10.20 -3.07
N GLU A 191 10.87 9.93 -2.93
CA GLU A 191 11.52 8.92 -3.76
C GLU A 191 10.96 7.52 -3.54
N LEU A 192 10.85 7.11 -2.29
CA LEU A 192 10.32 5.80 -1.91
C LEU A 192 8.84 5.67 -2.29
N ARG A 193 8.02 6.68 -1.97
CA ARG A 193 6.61 6.79 -2.36
C ARG A 193 6.41 6.69 -3.86
N GLY A 194 7.19 7.42 -4.65
CA GLY A 194 7.05 7.41 -6.11
C GLY A 194 7.35 6.04 -6.73
N LYS A 195 8.32 5.30 -6.17
CA LYS A 195 8.62 3.92 -6.59
C LYS A 195 7.52 2.96 -6.14
N LEU A 196 7.09 3.04 -4.88
CA LEU A 196 6.00 2.21 -4.35
C LEU A 196 4.70 2.42 -5.13
N THR A 197 4.33 3.66 -5.40
CA THR A 197 3.15 4.03 -6.21
C THR A 197 3.15 3.32 -7.56
N LYS A 198 4.28 3.27 -8.25
CA LYS A 198 4.41 2.55 -9.53
C LYS A 198 4.23 1.05 -9.36
N ILE A 199 4.76 0.46 -8.29
CA ILE A 199 4.64 -0.97 -8.02
C ILE A 199 3.19 -1.35 -7.70
N ILE A 200 2.52 -0.57 -6.86
CA ILE A 200 1.11 -0.80 -6.50
C ILE A 200 0.20 -0.65 -7.72
N LYS A 201 0.34 0.45 -8.50
CA LYS A 201 -0.46 0.67 -9.72
C LYS A 201 -0.26 -0.41 -10.78
N ASN A 202 0.94 -1.01 -10.85
CA ASN A 202 1.24 -2.09 -11.78
C ASN A 202 1.03 -3.49 -11.19
N LYS A 203 0.48 -3.61 -9.97
CA LYS A 203 0.24 -4.88 -9.28
C LYS A 203 1.50 -5.75 -9.16
N ALA A 204 2.67 -5.13 -8.96
CA ALA A 204 3.98 -5.69 -9.24
C ALA A 204 4.80 -6.08 -8.00
N LEU A 205 4.19 -6.20 -6.81
CA LEU A 205 4.89 -6.81 -5.68
C LEU A 205 5.22 -8.27 -6.00
N PRO A 206 6.33 -8.82 -5.45
CA PRO A 206 6.63 -10.23 -5.57
C PRO A 206 5.47 -11.08 -5.05
N ILE A 207 5.22 -12.21 -5.71
CA ILE A 207 4.12 -13.11 -5.36
C ILE A 207 4.44 -13.79 -4.03
N CYS A 208 3.64 -13.53 -3.01
CA CYS A 208 3.77 -14.14 -1.69
C CYS A 208 2.53 -14.89 -1.21
N THR A 209 1.45 -14.92 -2.01
CA THR A 209 0.20 -15.59 -1.65
C THR A 209 -0.14 -16.68 -2.67
N GLU A 210 -0.72 -17.78 -2.20
CA GLU A 210 -1.07 -18.91 -3.07
C GLU A 210 -2.12 -18.51 -4.11
N ILE A 211 -3.11 -17.69 -3.72
CA ILE A 211 -4.20 -17.31 -4.61
C ILE A 211 -3.77 -16.40 -5.75
N ILE A 212 -2.87 -15.44 -5.50
CA ILE A 212 -2.29 -14.58 -6.56
C ILE A 212 -1.45 -15.42 -7.52
N TYR A 213 -0.72 -16.42 -7.00
CA TYR A 213 0.00 -17.37 -7.84
C TYR A 213 -0.97 -18.16 -8.74
N LYS A 214 -2.07 -18.69 -8.18
CA LYS A 214 -3.09 -19.43 -8.94
C LYS A 214 -3.75 -18.58 -10.01
N GLU A 215 -4.15 -17.34 -9.70
CA GLU A 215 -4.70 -16.41 -10.68
C GLU A 215 -3.70 -16.13 -11.82
N LEU A 216 -2.41 -15.92 -11.50
CA LEU A 216 -1.40 -15.72 -12.54
C LEU A 216 -1.22 -16.95 -13.45
N MET A 217 -1.22 -18.17 -12.88
CA MET A 217 -1.13 -19.40 -13.65
C MET A 217 -2.38 -19.63 -14.51
N TRP A 218 -3.56 -19.27 -14.00
CA TRP A 218 -4.82 -19.28 -14.74
C TRP A 218 -4.78 -18.33 -15.93
N SER A 219 -4.47 -17.04 -15.71
CA SER A 219 -4.30 -16.04 -16.76
C SER A 219 -3.26 -16.45 -17.82
N THR A 220 -2.18 -17.09 -17.39
CA THR A 220 -1.14 -17.61 -18.30
C THR A 220 -1.68 -18.74 -19.16
N SER A 221 -2.45 -19.66 -18.57
CA SER A 221 -3.15 -20.74 -19.27
C SER A 221 -4.09 -20.17 -20.34
N LEU A 222 -4.97 -19.23 -19.95
CA LEU A 222 -5.91 -18.56 -20.85
C LEU A 222 -5.18 -17.94 -22.05
N LYS A 223 -4.07 -17.24 -21.79
CA LYS A 223 -3.28 -16.61 -22.86
C LYS A 223 -2.67 -17.63 -23.83
N ILE A 224 -2.12 -18.74 -23.34
CA ILE A 224 -1.51 -19.79 -24.17
C ILE A 224 -2.57 -20.45 -25.07
N VAL A 225 -3.76 -20.75 -24.54
CA VAL A 225 -4.85 -21.35 -25.33
C VAL A 225 -5.67 -20.33 -26.12
N ARG A 226 -5.42 -19.03 -25.93
CA ARG A 226 -6.12 -17.89 -26.56
C ARG A 226 -7.59 -17.80 -26.16
N LYS A 227 -7.88 -17.99 -24.87
CA LYS A 227 -9.19 -17.76 -24.24
C LYS A 227 -9.21 -16.37 -23.58
N GLY A 228 -10.39 -15.75 -23.52
CA GLY A 228 -10.59 -14.46 -22.86
C GLY A 228 -10.59 -14.58 -21.33
N SER A 229 -10.47 -13.45 -20.63
CA SER A 229 -10.45 -13.37 -19.15
C SER A 229 -11.73 -13.87 -18.48
N LEU A 230 -12.86 -13.83 -19.20
CA LEU A 230 -14.16 -14.30 -18.71
C LEU A 230 -14.34 -15.83 -18.80
N TYR A 231 -13.41 -16.56 -19.40
CA TYR A 231 -13.52 -18.02 -19.51
C TYR A 231 -13.25 -18.67 -18.15
N THR A 232 -14.15 -19.54 -17.69
CA THR A 232 -14.05 -20.18 -16.36
C THR A 232 -14.02 -21.71 -16.38
N LYS A 233 -14.24 -22.35 -17.53
CA LYS A 233 -14.23 -23.82 -17.66
C LYS A 233 -12.81 -24.35 -17.63
N SER A 234 -12.59 -25.57 -17.14
CA SER A 234 -11.25 -26.16 -17.06
C SER A 234 -10.58 -26.28 -18.44
N ILE A 235 -9.25 -26.22 -18.45
CA ILE A 235 -8.41 -26.30 -19.66
C ILE A 235 -7.59 -27.58 -19.62
N SER A 236 -7.61 -28.37 -20.70
CA SER A 236 -6.80 -29.58 -20.80
C SER A 236 -5.30 -29.28 -20.82
N ILE A 237 -4.52 -29.96 -19.98
CA ILE A 237 -3.05 -29.86 -20.01
C ILE A 237 -2.48 -30.27 -21.37
N ASN A 238 -3.10 -31.23 -22.06
CA ASN A 238 -2.67 -31.66 -23.39
C ASN A 238 -2.82 -30.54 -24.43
N GLU A 239 -3.90 -29.75 -24.34
CA GLU A 239 -4.11 -28.58 -25.20
C GLU A 239 -3.01 -27.53 -24.96
N ILE A 240 -2.74 -27.23 -23.68
CA ILE A 240 -1.68 -26.29 -23.27
C ILE A 240 -0.33 -26.75 -23.81
N LYS A 241 0.05 -28.01 -23.59
CA LYS A 241 1.32 -28.57 -24.08
C LYS A 241 1.45 -28.48 -25.59
N SER A 242 0.40 -28.86 -26.33
CA SER A 242 0.42 -28.78 -27.79
C SER A 242 0.65 -27.35 -28.27
N ARG A 243 0.05 -26.34 -27.61
CA ARG A 243 0.31 -24.93 -27.93
C ARG A 243 1.70 -24.49 -27.55
N ILE A 244 2.23 -24.92 -26.39
CA ILE A 244 3.61 -24.60 -25.98
C ILE A 244 4.61 -25.10 -27.02
N GLU A 245 4.48 -26.35 -27.45
CA GLU A 245 5.38 -26.96 -28.44
C GLU A 245 5.30 -26.27 -29.80
N LYS A 246 4.10 -25.92 -30.26
CA LYS A 246 3.90 -25.33 -31.60
C LYS A 246 4.23 -23.84 -31.67
N GLU A 247 3.92 -23.09 -30.62
CA GLU A 247 3.90 -21.61 -30.67
C GLU A 247 4.85 -20.95 -29.67
N TYR A 248 5.21 -21.61 -28.57
CA TYR A 248 6.00 -21.02 -27.48
C TYR A 248 7.34 -21.71 -27.22
N GLN A 249 7.80 -22.61 -28.11
CA GLN A 249 9.04 -23.38 -27.94
C GLN A 249 10.25 -22.50 -27.61
N ASN A 250 10.38 -21.38 -28.33
CA ASN A 250 11.53 -20.47 -28.25
C ASN A 250 11.24 -19.20 -27.42
N ILE A 251 10.11 -19.16 -26.72
CA ILE A 251 9.70 -18.01 -25.92
C ILE A 251 10.18 -18.22 -24.49
N SER A 252 11.09 -17.36 -24.03
CA SER A 252 11.62 -17.41 -22.66
C SER A 252 10.61 -16.89 -21.62
N ASP A 253 9.77 -15.93 -22.03
CA ASP A 253 8.82 -15.26 -21.14
C ASP A 253 7.55 -14.87 -21.87
N ILE A 254 6.44 -14.95 -21.16
CA ILE A 254 5.13 -14.52 -21.64
C ILE A 254 4.64 -13.33 -20.83
N ASN A 255 4.20 -12.28 -21.52
CA ASN A 255 3.61 -11.12 -20.86
C ASN A 255 2.14 -11.39 -20.53
N VAL A 256 1.76 -11.42 -19.26
CA VAL A 256 0.40 -11.66 -18.77
C VAL A 256 0.04 -10.54 -17.81
N ASN A 257 -1.04 -9.80 -18.07
CA ASN A 257 -1.51 -8.71 -17.20
C ASN A 257 -0.39 -7.72 -16.78
N LYS A 258 0.40 -7.27 -17.77
CA LYS A 258 1.58 -6.39 -17.62
C LYS A 258 2.73 -6.98 -16.80
N LYS A 259 2.66 -8.26 -16.41
CA LYS A 259 3.74 -9.01 -15.77
C LYS A 259 4.46 -9.87 -16.78
N ARG A 260 5.77 -9.99 -16.63
CA ARG A 260 6.59 -10.93 -17.39
C ARG A 260 6.67 -12.24 -16.62
N VAL A 261 6.08 -13.31 -17.16
CA VAL A 261 6.08 -14.64 -16.55
C VAL A 261 7.13 -15.50 -17.25
N PRO A 262 8.16 -15.98 -16.54
CA PRO A 262 9.13 -16.91 -17.12
C PRO A 262 8.43 -18.19 -17.57
N MET A 263 8.70 -18.63 -18.80
CA MET A 263 8.12 -19.86 -19.36
C MET A 263 8.58 -21.10 -18.58
N SER A 264 9.77 -21.06 -17.95
CA SER A 264 10.25 -22.09 -17.04
C SER A 264 9.31 -22.27 -15.84
N LEU A 265 8.95 -21.18 -15.17
CA LEU A 265 8.04 -21.19 -14.02
C LEU A 265 6.69 -21.83 -14.39
N TYR A 266 6.13 -21.46 -15.55
CA TYR A 266 4.86 -22.02 -15.99
C TYR A 266 4.96 -23.51 -16.39
N LYS A 267 6.06 -23.92 -17.03
CA LYS A 267 6.32 -25.34 -17.33
C LYS A 267 6.44 -26.17 -16.05
N ASP A 268 7.11 -25.65 -15.03
CA ASP A 268 7.22 -26.30 -13.72
C ASP A 268 5.85 -26.42 -13.05
N TYR A 269 4.99 -25.40 -13.17
CA TYR A 269 3.59 -25.47 -12.71
C TYR A 269 2.81 -26.63 -13.38
N ILE A 270 2.88 -26.74 -14.70
CA ILE A 270 2.21 -27.81 -15.44
C ILE A 270 2.77 -29.19 -15.06
N ALA A 271 4.09 -29.33 -14.97
CA ALA A 271 4.72 -30.59 -14.55
C ALA A 271 4.28 -31.01 -13.14
N ASN A 272 4.14 -30.05 -12.22
CA ASN A 272 3.66 -30.31 -10.86
C ASN A 272 2.20 -30.79 -10.83
N LEU A 273 1.33 -30.30 -11.72
CA LEU A 273 -0.05 -30.82 -11.84
C LEU A 273 -0.05 -32.27 -12.31
N GLU A 274 0.78 -32.60 -13.29
CA GLU A 274 0.88 -33.97 -13.82
C GLU A 274 1.43 -34.96 -12.80
N ILE A 275 2.44 -34.55 -12.02
CA ILE A 275 2.97 -35.36 -10.89
C ILE A 275 1.86 -35.67 -9.88
N LYS A 276 0.89 -34.75 -9.70
CA LYS A 276 -0.28 -34.95 -8.83
C LYS A 276 -1.42 -35.72 -9.49
N GLY A 277 -1.26 -36.18 -10.73
CA GLY A 277 -2.30 -36.87 -11.50
C GLY A 277 -3.43 -35.96 -11.98
N ILE A 278 -3.25 -34.64 -11.93
CA ILE A 278 -4.22 -33.65 -12.41
C ILE A 278 -3.96 -33.41 -13.90
N ASN A 279 -4.98 -33.56 -14.74
CA ASN A 279 -4.90 -33.45 -16.20
C ASN A 279 -5.51 -32.16 -16.78
N VAL A 280 -6.03 -31.29 -15.91
CA VAL A 280 -6.64 -30.02 -16.28
C VAL A 280 -6.11 -28.89 -15.41
N VAL A 281 -6.09 -27.68 -15.95
CA VAL A 281 -5.97 -26.45 -15.17
C VAL A 281 -7.39 -25.96 -14.88
N GLU A 282 -7.71 -25.76 -13.60
CA GLU A 282 -9.01 -25.24 -13.16
C GLU A 282 -8.94 -23.74 -12.89
N CYS A 283 -10.07 -23.05 -13.12
CA CYS A 283 -10.23 -21.68 -12.67
C CYS A 283 -10.18 -21.65 -11.13
N PRO A 284 -9.39 -20.76 -10.50
CA PRO A 284 -9.25 -20.73 -9.05
C PRO A 284 -10.50 -20.24 -8.30
N ILE A 285 -11.51 -19.77 -9.03
CA ILE A 285 -12.73 -19.16 -8.53
C ILE A 285 -13.97 -19.82 -9.17
N PRO A 286 -15.12 -19.88 -8.47
CA PRO A 286 -16.34 -20.50 -8.98
C PRO A 286 -16.80 -19.88 -10.31
N GLY A 287 -16.90 -20.70 -11.35
CA GLY A 287 -17.25 -20.27 -12.72
C GLY A 287 -18.74 -20.04 -12.96
N GLU A 288 -19.10 -19.77 -14.21
CA GLU A 288 -20.49 -19.68 -14.68
C GLU A 288 -21.28 -20.98 -14.44
N ASP A 289 -22.57 -20.88 -14.15
CA ASP A 289 -23.50 -22.00 -13.99
C ASP A 289 -24.68 -21.96 -14.97
N ILE A 290 -24.81 -20.89 -15.77
CA ILE A 290 -25.84 -20.74 -16.81
C ILE A 290 -25.21 -20.90 -18.20
N GLU A 291 -25.60 -21.94 -18.94
CA GLU A 291 -25.05 -22.22 -20.28
C GLU A 291 -25.54 -21.25 -21.36
N ASN A 292 -26.78 -20.77 -21.25
CA ASN A 292 -27.41 -19.87 -22.22
C ASN A 292 -27.94 -18.63 -21.50
N PRO A 293 -27.08 -17.64 -21.23
CA PRO A 293 -27.47 -16.37 -20.62
C PRO A 293 -28.58 -15.66 -21.40
N LYS A 294 -29.40 -14.88 -20.70
CA LYS A 294 -30.50 -14.12 -21.32
C LYS A 294 -30.01 -12.93 -22.14
N ASP A 295 -28.82 -12.43 -21.84
CA ASP A 295 -28.18 -11.30 -22.51
C ASP A 295 -26.64 -11.44 -22.45
N ASP A 296 -25.93 -10.48 -23.07
CA ASP A 296 -24.48 -10.50 -23.22
C ASP A 296 -23.72 -9.85 -22.03
N TRP A 297 -24.38 -9.53 -20.92
CA TRP A 297 -23.69 -9.00 -19.74
C TRP A 297 -22.87 -10.07 -19.03
N VAL A 298 -21.70 -9.68 -18.53
CA VAL A 298 -20.73 -10.61 -17.91
C VAL A 298 -21.29 -11.36 -16.69
N TRP A 299 -22.28 -10.80 -16.01
CA TRP A 299 -22.93 -11.39 -14.85
C TRP A 299 -24.10 -12.31 -15.22
N SER A 300 -24.63 -12.26 -16.45
CA SER A 300 -25.82 -13.02 -16.85
C SER A 300 -25.58 -14.52 -17.02
N ALA A 301 -24.31 -14.93 -17.01
CA ALA A 301 -23.86 -16.32 -16.95
C ALA A 301 -23.92 -16.93 -15.53
N TYR A 302 -24.33 -16.14 -14.53
CA TYR A 302 -24.36 -16.55 -13.13
C TYR A 302 -25.78 -16.47 -12.56
N SER A 303 -26.24 -17.54 -11.92
CA SER A 303 -27.41 -17.46 -11.04
C SER A 303 -27.10 -16.63 -9.78
N ASP A 304 -28.13 -16.15 -9.08
CA ASP A 304 -27.98 -15.43 -7.81
C ASP A 304 -27.17 -16.25 -6.78
N GLU A 305 -27.41 -17.56 -6.72
CA GLU A 305 -26.70 -18.48 -5.83
C GLU A 305 -25.21 -18.60 -6.22
N GLN A 306 -24.92 -18.77 -7.51
CA GLN A 306 -23.54 -18.87 -7.99
C GLN A 306 -22.79 -17.55 -7.82
N LEU A 307 -23.46 -16.41 -8.05
CA LEU A 307 -22.91 -15.08 -7.81
C LEU A 307 -22.56 -14.87 -6.33
N TYR A 308 -23.42 -15.33 -5.42
CA TYR A 308 -23.16 -15.33 -3.98
C TYR A 308 -21.94 -16.20 -3.62
N ILE A 309 -21.91 -17.45 -4.07
CA ILE A 309 -20.79 -18.38 -3.83
C ILE A 309 -19.46 -17.79 -4.33
N ARG A 310 -19.46 -17.24 -5.54
CA ARG A 310 -18.30 -16.59 -6.14
C ARG A 310 -17.85 -15.38 -5.31
N THR A 311 -18.77 -14.51 -4.91
CA THR A 311 -18.49 -13.31 -4.11
C THR A 311 -17.86 -13.68 -2.76
N VAL A 312 -18.48 -14.61 -2.03
CA VAL A 312 -17.99 -15.07 -0.73
C VAL A 312 -16.59 -15.68 -0.85
N LYS A 313 -16.36 -16.53 -1.86
CA LYS A 313 -15.05 -17.13 -2.09
C LYS A 313 -13.98 -16.07 -2.38
N ILE A 314 -14.27 -15.11 -3.26
CA ILE A 314 -13.35 -14.05 -3.62
C ILE A 314 -13.00 -13.19 -2.40
N TYR A 315 -14.00 -12.68 -1.67
CA TYR A 315 -13.74 -11.82 -0.52
C TYR A 315 -13.02 -12.53 0.63
N LYS A 316 -13.27 -13.83 0.81
CA LYS A 316 -12.50 -14.65 1.76
C LYS A 316 -11.00 -14.66 1.39
N GLU A 317 -10.68 -14.95 0.14
CA GLU A 317 -9.29 -14.99 -0.34
C GLU A 317 -8.64 -13.59 -0.38
N VAL A 318 -9.43 -12.54 -0.64
CA VAL A 318 -8.97 -11.14 -0.58
C VAL A 318 -8.49 -10.79 0.84
N ILE A 319 -9.26 -11.13 1.88
CA ILE A 319 -8.90 -10.81 3.26
C ILE A 319 -7.62 -11.56 3.66
N ILE A 320 -7.52 -12.84 3.32
CA ILE A 320 -6.34 -13.67 3.56
C ILE A 320 -5.12 -13.09 2.83
N GLY A 321 -5.24 -12.89 1.52
CA GLY A 321 -4.13 -12.42 0.68
C GLY A 321 -3.69 -10.99 1.02
N TYR A 322 -4.61 -10.09 1.37
CA TYR A 322 -4.27 -8.76 1.85
C TYR A 322 -3.45 -8.83 3.15
N LYS A 323 -3.88 -9.64 4.12
CA LYS A 323 -3.16 -9.83 5.39
C LYS A 323 -1.74 -10.37 5.15
N GLU A 324 -1.60 -11.40 4.33
CA GLU A 324 -0.30 -12.00 3.98
C GLU A 324 0.65 -10.99 3.30
N ILE A 325 0.15 -10.19 2.36
CA ILE A 325 0.95 -9.14 1.71
C ILE A 325 1.41 -8.09 2.72
N VAL A 326 0.51 -7.63 3.59
CA VAL A 326 0.83 -6.63 4.61
C VAL A 326 1.86 -7.16 5.60
N GLU A 327 1.72 -8.39 6.06
CA GLU A 327 2.68 -9.01 6.99
C GLU A 327 4.06 -9.24 6.33
N THR A 328 4.08 -9.57 5.04
CA THR A 328 5.32 -9.85 4.29
C THR A 328 6.08 -8.57 3.96
N PHE A 329 5.40 -7.59 3.35
CA PHE A 329 6.05 -6.43 2.77
C PHE A 329 5.92 -5.15 3.61
N PHE A 330 4.97 -5.08 4.54
CA PHE A 330 4.67 -3.86 5.28
C PHE A 330 4.73 -4.04 6.81
N PRO A 331 5.71 -4.78 7.38
CA PRO A 331 5.66 -5.21 8.78
C PRO A 331 5.64 -4.07 9.80
N LEU A 332 6.30 -2.94 9.51
CA LEU A 332 6.30 -1.74 10.36
C LEU A 332 5.28 -0.68 9.94
N LEU A 333 4.73 -0.79 8.71
CA LEU A 333 3.66 0.09 8.22
C LEU A 333 2.28 -0.43 8.60
N LYS A 334 2.12 -1.74 8.85
CA LYS A 334 0.84 -2.41 9.12
C LYS A 334 0.02 -1.77 10.24
N ASN A 335 0.68 -1.22 11.26
CA ASN A 335 0.03 -0.54 12.39
C ASN A 335 -0.61 0.82 12.01
N ARG A 336 -0.46 1.22 10.75
CA ARG A 336 -1.11 2.41 10.16
C ARG A 336 -1.90 2.07 8.90
N LEU A 337 -2.02 0.79 8.54
CA LEU A 337 -2.87 0.33 7.46
C LEU A 337 -4.22 -0.04 8.06
N ARG A 338 -5.21 0.80 7.83
CA ARG A 338 -6.52 0.73 8.48
C ARG A 338 -7.14 -0.67 8.49
N LYS A 339 -7.19 -1.35 7.34
CA LYS A 339 -7.85 -2.67 7.27
C LYS A 339 -7.10 -3.70 8.10
N PHE A 340 -5.78 -3.60 8.14
CA PHE A 340 -4.94 -4.44 9.00
C PHE A 340 -5.13 -4.12 10.48
N VAL A 341 -5.18 -2.84 10.85
CA VAL A 341 -5.41 -2.41 12.25
C VAL A 341 -6.79 -2.83 12.74
N LEU A 342 -7.79 -2.85 11.86
CA LEU A 342 -9.13 -3.37 12.20
C LEU A 342 -9.13 -4.89 12.38
N TYR A 343 -8.16 -5.64 11.85
CA TYR A 343 -8.12 -7.10 11.95
C TYR A 343 -7.85 -7.56 13.40
N PRO A 344 -8.49 -8.64 13.88
CA PRO A 344 -9.59 -9.38 13.25
C PRO A 344 -10.87 -8.54 13.19
N PHE A 345 -11.65 -8.70 12.12
CA PHE A 345 -12.91 -7.98 11.91
C PHE A 345 -14.01 -8.91 11.35
N THR A 346 -15.25 -8.45 11.42
CA THR A 346 -16.34 -8.95 10.58
C THR A 346 -16.45 -8.07 9.35
N LEU A 347 -16.37 -8.65 8.15
CA LEU A 347 -16.81 -7.98 6.93
C LEU A 347 -18.29 -8.25 6.78
N LYS A 348 -19.11 -7.23 7.03
CA LYS A 348 -20.55 -7.28 6.78
C LYS A 348 -20.83 -6.71 5.42
N GLY A 349 -21.61 -7.42 4.60
CA GLY A 349 -21.97 -6.93 3.29
C GLY A 349 -23.34 -7.39 2.81
N ASP A 350 -23.94 -6.54 1.99
CA ASP A 350 -25.22 -6.76 1.34
C ASP A 350 -24.98 -6.87 -0.17
N LEU A 351 -25.07 -8.10 -0.68
CA LEU A 351 -24.95 -8.43 -2.09
C LEU A 351 -26.30 -8.23 -2.77
N GLN A 352 -26.30 -7.41 -3.82
CA GLN A 352 -27.49 -7.05 -4.57
C GLN A 352 -27.49 -7.75 -5.92
N ALA A 353 -28.63 -8.35 -6.27
CA ALA A 353 -28.87 -8.91 -7.60
C ALA A 353 -28.82 -7.80 -8.67
N PRO A 354 -28.52 -8.16 -9.94
CA PRO A 354 -28.74 -7.26 -11.06
C PRO A 354 -30.21 -6.79 -11.10
N LYS A 355 -30.43 -5.51 -11.39
CA LYS A 355 -31.78 -4.93 -11.52
C LYS A 355 -32.12 -4.68 -12.98
N GLU A 356 -33.28 -5.15 -13.39
CA GLU A 356 -33.91 -4.74 -14.64
C GLU A 356 -34.64 -3.41 -14.38
N THR A 357 -34.10 -2.30 -14.91
CA THR A 357 -34.81 -1.01 -14.93
C THR A 357 -35.12 -0.63 -16.38
N ASP A 358 -36.19 0.16 -16.59
CA ASP A 358 -36.63 0.59 -17.92
C ASP A 358 -35.51 1.28 -18.71
N GLY A 359 -34.84 0.53 -19.58
CA GLY A 359 -33.78 1.00 -20.49
C GLY A 359 -32.34 0.91 -19.96
N PHE A 360 -32.11 0.43 -18.74
CA PHE A 360 -30.75 0.23 -18.19
C PHE A 360 -30.68 -1.03 -17.30
N SER A 361 -29.69 -1.89 -17.53
CA SER A 361 -29.40 -3.02 -16.65
C SER A 361 -28.35 -2.57 -15.64
N ALA A 362 -28.73 -2.44 -14.38
CA ALA A 362 -27.78 -2.19 -13.31
C ALA A 362 -27.17 -3.55 -12.90
N GLY A 363 -25.86 -3.70 -13.09
CA GLY A 363 -25.13 -4.89 -12.69
C GLY A 363 -25.19 -5.13 -11.17
N PRO A 364 -24.76 -6.31 -10.70
CA PRO A 364 -24.81 -6.65 -9.29
C PRO A 364 -23.95 -5.69 -8.46
N GLY A 365 -24.37 -5.44 -7.23
CA GLY A 365 -23.70 -4.50 -6.32
C GLY A 365 -23.29 -5.15 -5.01
N LEU A 366 -22.27 -4.62 -4.34
CA LEU A 366 -21.95 -4.99 -2.97
C LEU A 366 -21.73 -3.74 -2.13
N ASN A 367 -22.56 -3.61 -1.10
CA ASN A 367 -22.39 -2.64 -0.03
C ASN A 367 -21.76 -3.35 1.16
N TRP A 368 -20.70 -2.81 1.75
CA TRP A 368 -20.03 -3.47 2.86
C TRP A 368 -19.27 -2.51 3.79
N HIS A 369 -19.02 -2.96 5.01
CA HIS A 369 -18.18 -2.30 6.00
C HIS A 369 -17.45 -3.31 6.88
N LEU A 370 -16.48 -2.82 7.66
CA LEU A 370 -15.70 -3.63 8.59
C LEU A 370 -16.07 -3.28 10.03
N GLU A 371 -16.38 -4.30 10.82
CA GLU A 371 -16.59 -4.17 12.26
C GLU A 371 -15.44 -4.85 13.00
N PRO A 372 -14.61 -4.13 13.77
CA PRO A 372 -13.51 -4.77 14.49
C PRO A 372 -14.07 -5.78 15.50
N LEU A 373 -13.40 -6.92 15.60
CA LEU A 373 -13.67 -7.93 16.61
C LEU A 373 -12.78 -7.67 17.85
N PRO A 374 -13.20 -8.20 19.02
CA PRO A 374 -12.35 -8.30 20.20
C PRO A 374 -10.99 -8.94 19.88
N SER A 375 -9.93 -8.50 20.57
CA SER A 375 -8.54 -8.90 20.26
C SER A 375 -8.21 -10.37 20.58
N ASP A 376 -9.08 -11.08 21.29
CA ASP A 376 -8.98 -12.51 21.58
C ASP A 376 -9.41 -13.39 20.38
N TYR A 377 -10.13 -12.83 19.41
CA TYR A 377 -10.39 -13.50 18.15
C TYR A 377 -9.08 -13.66 17.37
N LYS A 378 -8.92 -14.82 16.73
CA LYS A 378 -7.73 -15.10 15.91
C LYS A 378 -7.94 -14.85 14.43
N ASP A 379 -9.18 -14.82 13.98
CA ASP A 379 -9.53 -14.76 12.57
C ASP A 379 -10.72 -13.85 12.29
N PHE A 380 -10.92 -13.51 11.02
CA PHE A 380 -12.03 -12.70 10.56
C PHE A 380 -13.32 -13.50 10.44
N ILE A 381 -14.44 -12.78 10.38
CA ILE A 381 -15.75 -13.32 10.05
C ILE A 381 -16.20 -12.68 8.73
N LEU A 382 -16.73 -13.50 7.81
CA LEU A 382 -17.32 -13.04 6.57
C LEU A 382 -18.83 -13.24 6.64
N ASP A 383 -19.57 -12.15 6.70
CA ASP A 383 -21.03 -12.10 6.82
C ASP A 383 -21.59 -11.30 5.65
N ILE A 384 -21.67 -11.95 4.49
CA ILE A 384 -22.30 -11.38 3.30
C ILE A 384 -23.69 -11.99 3.18
N GLN A 385 -24.70 -11.15 3.02
CA GLN A 385 -26.09 -11.56 2.84
C GLN A 385 -26.59 -11.11 1.48
N PHE A 386 -27.48 -11.89 0.88
CA PHE A 386 -28.14 -11.50 -0.36
C PHE A 386 -29.36 -10.65 -0.04
N THR A 387 -29.45 -9.45 -0.62
CA THR A 387 -30.58 -8.54 -0.41
C THR A 387 -31.26 -8.17 -1.73
N LYS A 388 -32.57 -7.95 -1.65
CA LYS A 388 -33.40 -7.41 -2.73
C LYS A 388 -33.79 -5.95 -2.49
N GLU A 389 -33.41 -5.37 -1.35
CA GLU A 389 -33.76 -3.99 -0.98
C GLU A 389 -32.88 -2.97 -1.70
N ASP A 390 -33.45 -1.79 -1.98
CA ASP A 390 -32.78 -0.69 -2.66
C ASP A 390 -31.65 -0.09 -1.79
N SER A 391 -30.52 0.23 -2.42
CA SER A 391 -29.29 0.72 -1.78
C SER A 391 -29.40 2.10 -1.13
N ASP A 392 -30.49 2.83 -1.37
CA ASP A 392 -30.61 4.22 -0.94
C ASP A 392 -30.66 4.35 0.59
N ASP A 393 -31.17 3.33 1.29
CA ASP A 393 -31.18 3.29 2.76
C ASP A 393 -29.81 2.94 3.37
N PHE A 394 -28.92 2.27 2.62
CA PHE A 394 -27.59 1.94 3.12
C PHE A 394 -26.91 3.24 3.57
N HIS A 395 -26.77 4.26 2.71
CA HIS A 395 -26.05 5.48 3.07
C HIS A 395 -26.70 6.35 4.15
N LEU A 396 -27.94 6.09 4.57
CA LEU A 396 -28.72 6.94 5.47
C LEU A 396 -28.82 6.42 6.92
N ASP A 397 -28.39 5.18 7.21
CA ASP A 397 -28.42 4.66 8.58
C ASP A 397 -27.22 5.14 9.43
N ASP A 398 -27.39 6.31 10.06
CA ASP A 398 -26.42 6.89 11.00
C ASP A 398 -26.14 5.98 12.22
N ASN A 399 -27.06 5.07 12.57
CA ASN A 399 -26.85 4.17 13.72
C ASN A 399 -25.72 3.18 13.47
N ILE A 400 -25.58 2.68 12.24
CA ILE A 400 -24.48 1.78 11.86
C ILE A 400 -23.14 2.49 12.05
N ILE A 401 -23.03 3.77 11.67
CA ILE A 401 -21.79 4.54 11.82
C ILE A 401 -21.44 4.70 13.31
N TYR A 402 -22.43 5.01 14.13
CA TYR A 402 -22.26 5.13 15.58
C TYR A 402 -21.78 3.82 16.21
N GLU A 403 -22.41 2.69 15.87
CA GLU A 403 -22.07 1.38 16.42
C GLU A 403 -20.67 0.91 15.99
N ILE A 404 -20.27 1.12 14.73
CA ILE A 404 -18.89 0.83 14.29
C ILE A 404 -17.90 1.71 15.06
N GLY A 405 -18.18 3.00 15.20
CA GLY A 405 -17.34 3.93 15.94
C GLY A 405 -17.16 3.53 17.41
N LYS A 406 -18.23 3.01 18.04
CA LYS A 406 -18.17 2.45 19.40
C LYS A 406 -17.28 1.22 19.48
N LYS A 407 -17.42 0.27 18.55
CA LYS A 407 -16.56 -0.92 18.48
C LYS A 407 -15.08 -0.57 18.25
N ILE A 408 -14.78 0.42 17.42
CA ILE A 408 -13.40 0.91 17.22
C ILE A 408 -12.84 1.44 18.54
N LYS A 409 -13.58 2.32 19.25
CA LYS A 409 -13.15 2.83 20.55
C LYS A 409 -12.99 1.74 21.59
N GLU A 410 -13.83 0.72 21.55
CA GLU A 410 -13.80 -0.38 22.51
C GLU A 410 -12.60 -1.31 22.28
N TYR A 411 -12.41 -1.77 21.04
CA TYR A 411 -11.46 -2.83 20.70
C TYR A 411 -10.13 -2.35 20.12
N ARG A 412 -10.01 -1.08 19.73
CA ARG A 412 -8.78 -0.46 19.17
C ARG A 412 -8.47 0.86 19.87
N ARG A 413 -8.48 0.86 21.21
CA ARG A 413 -8.31 2.06 22.06
C ARG A 413 -7.09 2.90 21.69
N ASP A 414 -5.96 2.25 21.44
CA ASP A 414 -4.70 2.94 21.18
C ASP A 414 -4.66 3.59 19.78
N ASP A 415 -5.44 3.07 18.83
CA ASP A 415 -5.47 3.53 17.43
C ASP A 415 -6.71 4.37 17.08
N CYS A 416 -7.71 4.43 17.96
CA CYS A 416 -9.02 5.03 17.67
C CYS A 416 -8.98 6.51 17.27
N MET A 417 -7.90 7.24 17.60
CA MET A 417 -7.75 8.67 17.34
C MET A 417 -7.66 9.01 15.85
N TRP A 418 -7.11 8.11 15.03
CA TRP A 418 -6.92 8.32 13.60
C TRP A 418 -7.81 7.41 12.74
N LEU A 419 -8.38 6.35 13.33
CA LEU A 419 -9.32 5.47 12.65
C LEU A 419 -10.67 6.17 12.45
N SER A 420 -11.14 6.20 11.20
CA SER A 420 -12.49 6.65 10.85
C SER A 420 -13.40 5.45 10.57
N VAL A 421 -14.72 5.65 10.55
CA VAL A 421 -15.67 4.65 10.02
C VAL A 421 -15.71 4.77 8.49
N THR A 422 -15.81 3.63 7.77
CA THR A 422 -16.02 3.64 6.31
C THR A 422 -17.04 2.60 5.94
N ARG A 423 -17.73 2.93 4.87
CA ARG A 423 -18.68 2.08 4.18
C ARG A 423 -18.33 2.16 2.70
N THR A 424 -18.42 1.04 2.03
CA THR A 424 -18.06 0.93 0.62
C THR A 424 -19.25 0.38 -0.13
N GLY A 425 -19.81 1.19 -1.03
CA GLY A 425 -20.73 0.71 -2.06
C GLY A 425 -19.99 0.63 -3.38
N GLN A 426 -20.17 -0.45 -4.13
CA GLN A 426 -19.59 -0.60 -5.46
C GLN A 426 -20.42 -1.52 -6.34
N VAL A 427 -20.36 -1.27 -7.65
CA VAL A 427 -20.70 -2.30 -8.64
C VAL A 427 -19.69 -3.43 -8.50
N LEU A 428 -20.19 -4.65 -8.55
CA LEU A 428 -19.40 -5.84 -8.36
C LEU A 428 -18.60 -6.15 -9.63
N ASP A 429 -17.29 -6.01 -9.54
CA ASP A 429 -16.36 -6.28 -10.64
C ASP A 429 -15.47 -7.47 -10.25
N ILE A 430 -16.02 -8.67 -10.41
CA ILE A 430 -15.39 -9.93 -9.96
C ILE A 430 -15.33 -11.00 -11.05
N PHE A 431 -15.56 -10.63 -12.32
CA PHE A 431 -15.84 -11.58 -13.40
C PHE A 431 -14.61 -11.97 -14.23
N GLU A 432 -13.54 -11.17 -14.18
CA GLU A 432 -12.31 -11.42 -14.93
C GLU A 432 -11.45 -12.57 -14.33
N ASP A 433 -10.22 -12.71 -14.82
CA ASP A 433 -9.29 -13.79 -14.49
C ASP A 433 -8.41 -13.52 -13.27
N THR A 434 -8.32 -12.27 -12.79
CA THR A 434 -7.56 -11.89 -11.57
C THR A 434 -8.33 -11.04 -10.53
N PRO A 435 -9.62 -11.30 -10.25
CA PRO A 435 -10.43 -10.42 -9.41
C PRO A 435 -9.91 -10.32 -7.96
N ILE A 436 -9.30 -11.37 -7.41
CA ILE A 436 -8.79 -11.37 -6.03
C ILE A 436 -7.55 -10.48 -5.94
N THR A 437 -6.60 -10.66 -6.86
CA THR A 437 -5.43 -9.76 -6.98
C THR A 437 -5.87 -8.31 -7.11
N ASP A 438 -6.86 -8.04 -7.94
CA ASP A 438 -7.33 -6.69 -8.24
C ASP A 438 -7.90 -5.99 -7.01
N ILE A 439 -8.76 -6.69 -6.25
CA ILE A 439 -9.34 -6.15 -5.02
C ILE A 439 -8.25 -5.99 -3.95
N ILE A 440 -7.32 -6.93 -3.80
CA ILE A 440 -6.21 -6.82 -2.84
C ILE A 440 -5.38 -5.56 -3.11
N TYR A 441 -4.99 -5.32 -4.38
CA TYR A 441 -4.22 -4.13 -4.73
C TYR A 441 -5.02 -2.84 -4.57
N LYS A 442 -6.33 -2.84 -4.85
CA LYS A 442 -7.22 -1.70 -4.56
C LYS A 442 -7.27 -1.41 -3.06
N TRP A 443 -7.39 -2.43 -2.22
CA TRP A 443 -7.40 -2.29 -0.76
C TRP A 443 -6.08 -1.77 -0.22
N LEU A 444 -4.96 -2.28 -0.73
CA LEU A 444 -3.62 -1.86 -0.37
C LEU A 444 -3.34 -0.41 -0.82
N GLU A 445 -3.74 -0.05 -2.03
CA GLU A 445 -3.61 1.33 -2.54
C GLU A 445 -4.35 2.33 -1.65
N GLN A 446 -5.60 2.03 -1.28
CA GLN A 446 -6.39 2.88 -0.40
C GLN A 446 -5.74 3.09 0.97
N ASP A 447 -5.25 2.01 1.60
CA ASP A 447 -4.64 2.10 2.92
C ASP A 447 -3.30 2.84 2.85
N LEU A 448 -2.45 2.58 1.85
CA LEU A 448 -1.19 3.29 1.68
C LEU A 448 -1.39 4.77 1.33
N LYS A 449 -2.42 5.11 0.54
CA LYS A 449 -2.81 6.51 0.28
C LYS A 449 -3.17 7.24 1.56
N SER A 450 -3.89 6.58 2.48
CA SER A 450 -4.31 7.19 3.76
C SER A 450 -3.14 7.62 4.65
N ILE A 451 -1.94 7.07 4.43
CA ILE A 451 -0.72 7.39 5.17
C ILE A 451 0.35 8.04 4.28
N ASN A 452 -0.05 8.55 3.12
CA ASN A 452 0.77 9.24 2.12
C ASN A 452 1.88 8.39 1.49
N TRP A 453 1.84 7.06 1.55
CA TRP A 453 2.85 6.17 0.94
C TRP A 453 2.58 5.86 -0.54
N VAL A 454 1.41 6.23 -1.06
CA VAL A 454 1.04 6.15 -2.47
C VAL A 454 0.33 7.45 -2.88
N ASP A 455 0.57 7.92 -4.12
CA ASP A 455 -0.07 9.10 -4.72
C ASP A 455 -1.47 8.82 -5.30
#